data_AF-A0AAN8LCR2-F1
#
_entry.id   AF-A0AAN8LCR2-F1
#
_cell.length_a   1.000
_cell.length_b   1.000
_cell.length_c   1.000
_cell.angle_alpha   90.00
_cell.angle_beta   90.00
_cell.angle_gamma   90.00
#
_symmetry.space_group_name_H-M   'P 1'
#
loop_
_entity.id
_entity.type
_entity.pdbx_description
1 polymer ?
#
loop_
_entity_poly.entity_id
_entity_poly.type
_entity_poly.pdbx_seq_one_letter_code
_entity_poly.pdbx_strand_id
1 'polypeptide(L)'
;MANRTLIVTTILENPYVMFKKSDKELSGNDRFEGYCLDLLKELSNILGFTYEVKLVSDGKYGAQNDKGEWNGMVRELIDHIADLAVAPLTITYVREKVIDFSKPFMTLGISILYRKPNGTNPGVFSFLNPLSPDIWMYVLLACTGVSCVLFVIARFTPL
;
A
#
# COMPACT_ATOMS: atom_id res chain seq x y z
N MET A 1 43.55 3.58 8.34
CA MET A 1 42.08 3.59 8.20
C MET A 1 41.67 2.17 7.86
N ALA A 2 40.90 1.52 8.74
CA ALA A 2 40.65 0.09 8.60
C ALA A 2 39.76 -0.19 7.39
N ASN A 3 40.21 -1.10 6.52
CA ASN A 3 39.49 -1.59 5.35
C ASN A 3 38.39 -2.58 5.80
N ARG A 4 37.39 -2.10 6.56
CA ARG A 4 36.32 -2.90 7.13
C ARG A 4 35.08 -2.81 6.24
N THR A 5 34.53 -3.96 5.88
CA THR A 5 33.23 -4.08 5.21
C THR A 5 32.13 -3.89 6.25
N LEU A 6 31.25 -2.90 6.03
CA LEU A 6 30.11 -2.63 6.91
C LEU A 6 29.02 -3.67 6.68
N ILE A 7 28.54 -4.28 7.77
CA ILE A 7 27.39 -5.18 7.69
C ILE A 7 26.11 -4.36 7.70
N VAL A 8 25.35 -4.46 6.60
CA VAL A 8 24.09 -3.74 6.44
C VAL A 8 22.93 -4.72 6.61
N THR A 9 22.16 -4.56 7.69
CA THR A 9 20.92 -5.31 7.88
C THR A 9 19.76 -4.66 7.15
N THR A 10 18.89 -5.48 6.58
CA THR A 10 17.71 -5.02 5.84
C THR A 10 16.58 -6.05 5.88
N ILE A 11 15.42 -5.69 5.35
CA ILE A 11 14.23 -6.53 5.26
C ILE A 11 13.65 -6.46 3.86
N LEU A 12 13.08 -7.55 3.36
CA LEU A 12 12.40 -7.57 2.06
C LEU A 12 11.09 -6.78 2.15
N GLU A 13 11.00 -5.71 1.38
CA GLU A 13 9.84 -4.82 1.34
C GLU A 13 9.77 -4.15 -0.03
N ASN A 14 8.70 -4.36 -0.79
CA ASN A 14 8.53 -3.72 -2.10
C ASN A 14 8.18 -2.23 -1.93
N PRO A 15 8.74 -1.28 -2.71
CA PRO A 15 9.78 -1.42 -3.73
C PRO A 15 11.21 -1.11 -3.19
N TYR A 16 11.40 -1.17 -1.87
CA TYR A 16 12.63 -0.77 -1.20
C TYR A 16 13.76 -1.80 -1.35
N VAL A 17 13.44 -3.07 -1.11
CA VAL A 17 14.37 -4.20 -1.10
C VAL A 17 13.63 -5.43 -1.62
N MET A 18 14.10 -5.97 -2.74
CA MET A 18 13.48 -7.06 -3.46
C MET A 18 14.57 -8.04 -3.89
N PHE A 19 14.22 -9.31 -4.09
CA PHE A 19 15.11 -10.22 -4.79
C PHE A 19 15.20 -9.81 -6.26
N LYS A 20 16.43 -9.67 -6.75
CA LYS A 20 16.70 -9.39 -8.15
C LYS A 20 16.34 -10.59 -9.01
N LYS A 21 15.48 -10.37 -10.02
CA LYS A 21 15.14 -11.42 -10.99
C LYS A 21 16.29 -11.60 -11.98
N SER A 22 16.91 -12.77 -11.98
CA SER A 22 17.95 -13.13 -12.94
C SER A 22 17.94 -14.63 -13.21
N ASP A 23 18.25 -15.00 -14.45
CA ASP A 23 18.45 -16.40 -14.85
C ASP A 23 19.79 -16.97 -14.33
N LYS A 24 20.68 -16.10 -13.82
CA LYS A 24 21.97 -16.48 -13.25
C LYS A 24 21.89 -16.54 -11.73
N GLU A 25 22.66 -17.45 -11.14
CA GLU A 25 22.82 -17.50 -9.69
C GLU A 25 23.59 -16.26 -9.21
N LEU A 26 22.91 -15.40 -8.47
CA LEU A 26 23.47 -14.17 -7.90
C LEU A 26 23.97 -14.45 -6.48
N SER A 27 25.10 -13.85 -6.10
CA SER A 27 25.68 -14.01 -4.76
C SER A 27 25.99 -12.64 -4.14
N GLY A 28 26.10 -12.61 -2.81
CA GLY A 28 26.40 -11.38 -2.06
C GLY A 28 25.32 -10.31 -2.23
N ASN A 29 25.78 -9.07 -2.50
CA ASN A 29 24.92 -7.89 -2.61
C ASN A 29 24.07 -7.87 -3.89
N ASP A 30 24.53 -8.54 -4.96
CA ASP A 30 23.85 -8.52 -6.26
C ASP A 30 22.51 -9.25 -6.25
N ARG A 31 22.23 -10.04 -5.20
CA ARG A 31 20.97 -10.75 -5.01
C ARG A 31 19.76 -9.83 -4.80
N PHE A 32 20.01 -8.58 -4.41
CA PHE A 32 18.96 -7.64 -4.04
C PHE A 32 18.90 -6.46 -5.01
N GLU A 33 17.70 -5.95 -5.22
CA GLU A 33 17.43 -4.72 -5.97
C GLU A 33 16.35 -3.89 -5.26
N GLY A 34 16.29 -2.60 -5.55
CA GLY A 34 15.26 -1.70 -5.01
C GLY A 34 15.82 -0.37 -4.53
N TYR A 35 14.90 0.53 -4.16
CA TYR A 35 15.23 1.91 -3.84
C TYR A 35 16.31 2.06 -2.74
N CYS A 36 16.23 1.24 -1.69
CA CYS A 36 17.20 1.28 -0.59
C CYS A 36 18.59 0.79 -1.00
N LEU A 37 18.67 -0.17 -1.94
CA LEU A 37 19.93 -0.71 -2.44
C LEU A 37 20.63 0.30 -3.35
N ASP A 38 19.87 0.97 -4.22
CA ASP A 38 20.39 2.02 -5.08
C ASP A 38 20.92 3.19 -4.24
N LEU A 39 20.17 3.61 -3.21
CA LEU A 39 20.61 4.63 -2.26
C LEU A 39 21.90 4.24 -1.54
N LEU A 40 21.97 3.01 -1.01
CA LEU A 40 23.17 2.50 -0.32
C LEU A 40 24.39 2.44 -1.24
N LYS A 41 24.19 2.03 -2.50
CA LYS A 41 25.24 2.00 -3.52
C LYS A 41 25.79 3.40 -3.81
N GLU A 42 24.92 4.39 -3.97
CA GLU A 42 25.36 5.78 -4.16
C GLU A 42 26.10 6.33 -2.93
N LEU A 43 25.61 6.04 -1.72
CA LEU A 43 26.31 6.43 -0.49
C LEU A 43 27.71 5.80 -0.38
N SER A 44 27.82 4.52 -0.74
CA SER A 44 29.11 3.80 -0.77
C SER A 44 30.07 4.40 -1.79
N ASN A 45 29.59 4.79 -2.98
CA ASN A 45 30.40 5.44 -4.01
C ASN A 45 30.91 6.82 -3.55
N ILE A 46 30.07 7.61 -2.87
CA ILE A 46 30.42 8.96 -2.41
C ILE A 46 31.38 8.92 -1.23
N LEU A 47 31.12 8.05 -0.24
CA LEU A 47 31.88 8.00 1.01
C LEU A 47 33.06 7.02 0.97
N GLY A 48 33.12 6.14 -0.03
CA GLY A 48 34.22 5.20 -0.25
C GLY A 48 34.27 4.02 0.71
N PHE A 49 33.13 3.62 1.31
CA PHE A 49 33.06 2.42 2.18
C PHE A 49 32.62 1.18 1.41
N THR A 50 33.05 -0.01 1.86
CA THR A 50 32.54 -1.29 1.37
C THR A 50 31.46 -1.83 2.31
N TYR A 51 30.50 -2.58 1.79
CA TYR A 51 29.39 -3.10 2.57
C TYR A 51 28.95 -4.51 2.13
N GLU A 52 28.32 -5.23 3.04
CA GLU A 52 27.66 -6.53 2.79
C GLU A 52 26.21 -6.47 3.27
N VAL A 53 25.26 -6.75 2.39
CA VAL A 53 23.82 -6.73 2.70
C VAL A 53 23.39 -8.10 3.24
N LYS A 54 22.78 -8.09 4.42
CA LYS A 54 22.17 -9.26 5.07
C LYS A 54 20.71 -8.99 5.38
N LEU A 55 19.89 -10.02 5.20
CA LEU A 55 18.51 -9.98 5.66
C LEU A 55 18.50 -10.17 7.18
N VAL A 56 17.66 -9.40 7.86
CA VAL A 56 17.40 -9.55 9.28
C VAL A 56 16.95 -10.98 9.57
N SER A 57 17.53 -11.55 10.62
CA SER A 57 17.38 -12.96 10.96
C SER A 57 15.94 -13.41 11.24
N ASP A 58 15.13 -12.56 11.88
CA ASP A 58 13.76 -12.86 12.29
C ASP A 58 12.67 -12.22 11.41
N GLY A 59 13.06 -11.51 10.35
CA GLY A 59 12.13 -10.79 9.46
C GLY A 59 11.42 -9.61 10.10
N LYS A 60 11.93 -9.01 11.19
CA LYS A 60 11.26 -7.91 11.91
C LYS A 60 12.08 -6.62 11.89
N TYR A 61 11.38 -5.49 11.87
CA TYR A 61 12.00 -4.17 12.02
C TYR A 61 12.65 -3.97 13.39
N GLY A 62 12.02 -4.51 14.43
CA GLY A 62 12.44 -4.34 15.81
C GLY A 62 11.36 -3.67 16.65
N ALA A 63 10.93 -4.39 17.68
CA ALA A 63 9.98 -3.98 18.69
C ALA A 63 10.48 -4.44 20.06
N GLN A 64 10.11 -3.68 21.08
CA GLN A 64 10.43 -3.99 22.47
C GLN A 64 9.33 -4.89 23.05
N ASN A 65 9.70 -5.96 23.75
CA ASN A 65 8.76 -6.78 24.51
C ASN A 65 8.47 -6.16 25.89
N ASP A 66 7.54 -6.76 26.66
CA ASP A 66 7.16 -6.27 28.00
C ASP A 66 8.32 -6.25 29.01
N LYS A 67 9.38 -7.02 28.74
CA LYS A 67 10.61 -7.08 29.55
C LYS A 67 11.65 -6.03 29.16
N GLY A 68 11.40 -5.25 28.11
CA GLY A 68 12.33 -4.25 27.60
C GLY A 68 13.33 -4.77 26.57
N GLU A 69 13.24 -6.03 26.15
CA GLU A 69 14.17 -6.65 25.19
C GLU A 69 13.73 -6.34 23.75
N TRP A 70 14.71 -6.00 22.90
CA TRP A 70 14.50 -5.71 21.49
C TRP A 70 14.69 -6.95 20.63
N ASN A 71 14.02 -6.97 19.47
CA ASN A 71 14.25 -7.95 18.40
C ASN A 71 14.55 -7.25 17.06
N GLY A 72 14.61 -8.03 15.98
CA GLY A 72 14.77 -7.52 14.62
C GLY A 72 16.00 -6.67 14.37
N MET A 73 15.91 -5.82 13.34
CA MET A 73 17.01 -4.95 12.93
C MET A 73 17.50 -4.03 14.06
N VAL A 74 16.59 -3.53 14.90
CA VAL A 74 16.98 -2.70 16.07
C VAL A 74 17.89 -3.48 17.01
N ARG A 75 17.57 -4.76 17.29
CA ARG A 75 18.42 -5.59 18.16
C ARG A 75 19.77 -5.90 17.51
N GLU A 76 19.79 -6.17 16.20
CA GLU A 76 21.05 -6.41 15.46
C GLU A 76 22.00 -5.20 15.51
N LEU A 77 21.46 -3.98 15.54
CA LEU A 77 22.26 -2.76 15.74
C LEU A 77 22.75 -2.59 17.18
N ILE A 78 21.89 -2.84 18.18
CA ILE A 78 22.25 -2.76 19.61
C ILE A 78 23.38 -3.74 19.93
N ASP A 79 23.29 -4.96 19.41
CA ASP A 79 24.27 -6.03 19.66
C ASP A 79 25.49 -5.94 18.73
N HIS A 80 25.59 -4.90 17.89
CA HIS A 80 26.65 -4.71 16.90
C HIS A 80 26.84 -5.91 15.94
N ILE A 81 25.77 -6.66 15.71
CA ILE A 81 25.71 -7.72 14.68
C ILE A 81 25.67 -7.09 13.29
N ALA A 82 24.96 -5.96 13.18
CA ALA A 82 24.97 -5.09 12.00
C ALA A 82 25.57 -3.73 12.35
N ASP A 83 26.29 -3.14 11.38
CA ASP A 83 26.89 -1.81 11.51
C ASP A 83 25.92 -0.71 11.06
N LEU A 84 24.99 -1.04 10.15
CA LEU A 84 23.98 -0.12 9.61
C LEU A 84 22.68 -0.86 9.30
N ALA A 85 21.54 -0.20 9.45
CA ALA A 85 20.26 -0.68 8.93
C ALA A 85 19.80 0.24 7.80
N VAL A 86 19.65 -0.31 6.59
CA VAL A 86 19.09 0.42 5.44
C VAL A 86 17.79 -0.26 5.03
N ALA A 87 16.69 0.32 5.47
CA ALA A 87 15.34 -0.20 5.31
C ALA A 87 14.32 0.95 5.42
N PRO A 88 13.04 0.74 5.05
CA PRO A 88 11.96 1.68 5.37
C PRO A 88 11.63 1.65 6.88
N LEU A 89 12.57 2.08 7.71
CA LEU A 89 12.48 2.07 9.17
C LEU A 89 11.96 3.41 9.68
N THR A 90 10.76 3.41 10.27
CA THR A 90 10.18 4.61 10.89
C THR A 90 10.94 5.02 12.14
N ILE A 91 11.35 6.30 12.19
CA ILE A 91 11.94 6.94 13.38
C ILE A 91 10.86 7.09 14.44
N THR A 92 11.12 6.58 15.63
CA THR A 92 10.22 6.72 16.79
C THR A 92 11.04 7.03 18.03
N TYR A 93 10.43 7.73 18.99
CA TYR A 93 11.08 8.10 20.25
C TYR A 93 11.67 6.89 21.00
N VAL A 94 10.98 5.75 20.98
CA VAL A 94 11.43 4.54 21.69
C VAL A 94 12.67 3.92 21.02
N ARG A 95 12.75 3.96 19.69
CA ARG A 95 13.93 3.48 18.94
C ARG A 95 15.13 4.43 19.08
N GLU A 96 14.88 5.74 19.05
CA GLU A 96 15.93 6.76 19.15
C GLU A 96 16.67 6.73 20.50
N LYS A 97 16.08 6.13 21.53
CA LYS A 97 16.75 5.90 22.83
C LYS A 97 17.84 4.84 22.81
N VAL A 98 17.82 3.94 21.82
CA VAL A 98 18.70 2.75 21.78
C VAL A 98 19.58 2.70 20.54
N ILE A 99 19.21 3.43 19.49
CA ILE A 99 19.99 3.58 18.26
C ILE A 99 19.90 5.01 17.75
N ASP A 100 20.95 5.46 17.09
CA ASP A 100 20.98 6.77 16.46
C ASP A 100 20.39 6.73 15.04
N PHE A 101 19.69 7.79 14.65
CA PHE A 101 19.13 7.95 13.32
C PHE A 101 19.80 9.09 12.55
N SER A 102 19.84 8.95 11.22
CA SER A 102 20.14 10.05 10.32
C SER A 102 18.91 10.95 10.14
N LYS A 103 19.06 12.05 9.38
CA LYS A 103 17.90 12.81 8.93
C LYS A 103 17.03 11.95 8.01
N PRO A 104 15.69 12.02 8.14
CA PRO A 104 14.80 11.25 7.28
C PRO A 104 15.03 11.62 5.81
N PHE A 105 15.21 10.62 4.96
CA PHE A 105 15.38 10.79 3.50
C PHE A 105 14.03 10.78 2.74
N MET A 106 12.96 10.30 3.39
CA MET A 106 11.61 10.25 2.83
C MET A 106 10.59 10.53 3.95
N THR A 107 9.70 11.49 3.71
CA THR A 107 8.60 11.81 4.64
C THR A 107 7.35 11.08 4.19
N LEU A 108 6.89 10.13 5.00
CA LEU A 108 5.64 9.38 4.78
C LEU A 108 4.60 9.83 5.82
N GLY A 109 3.33 9.84 5.41
CA GLY A 109 2.19 10.12 6.29
C GLY A 109 1.24 8.93 6.36
N ILE A 110 0.44 8.86 7.42
CA ILE A 110 -0.63 7.85 7.54
C ILE A 110 -1.65 8.10 6.44
N SER A 111 -1.98 7.06 5.67
CA SER A 111 -3.00 7.10 4.62
C SER A 111 -3.95 5.92 4.77
N ILE A 112 -5.23 6.13 4.39
CA ILE A 112 -6.25 5.08 4.41
C ILE A 112 -6.38 4.53 3.00
N LEU A 113 -6.02 3.26 2.83
CA LEU A 113 -6.27 2.54 1.60
C LEU A 113 -7.65 1.88 1.68
N TYR A 114 -8.56 2.26 0.78
CA TYR A 114 -9.88 1.64 0.66
C TYR A 114 -10.07 1.04 -0.73
N ARG A 115 -10.79 -0.08 -0.80
CA ARG A 115 -11.12 -0.71 -2.08
C ARG A 115 -11.94 0.27 -2.93
N LYS A 116 -11.53 0.49 -4.18
CA LYS A 116 -12.35 1.25 -5.14
C LYS A 116 -13.74 0.62 -5.18
N PRO A 117 -14.82 1.35 -4.85
CA PRO A 117 -16.16 0.79 -4.93
C PRO A 117 -16.41 0.37 -6.37
N ASN A 118 -17.01 -0.81 -6.56
CA ASN A 118 -17.46 -1.22 -7.88
C ASN A 118 -18.55 -0.21 -8.29
N GLY A 119 -18.30 0.57 -9.34
CA GLY A 119 -19.32 1.47 -9.88
C GLY A 119 -20.52 0.64 -10.34
N THR A 120 -21.72 1.00 -9.91
CA THR A 120 -22.95 0.46 -10.48
C THR A 120 -23.10 1.05 -11.87
N ASN A 121 -22.88 0.24 -12.91
CA ASN A 121 -23.23 0.66 -14.28
C ASN A 121 -24.74 0.87 -14.33
N PRO A 122 -25.25 2.07 -14.69
CA PRO A 122 -26.68 2.26 -14.84
C PRO A 122 -27.17 1.32 -15.93
N GLY A 123 -28.08 0.41 -15.57
CA GLY A 123 -28.73 -0.48 -16.54
C GLY A 123 -29.54 0.32 -17.56
N VAL A 124 -29.92 -0.32 -18.67
CA VAL A 124 -30.72 0.33 -19.73
C VAL A 124 -32.05 0.94 -19.24
N PHE A 125 -32.57 0.47 -18.10
CA PHE A 125 -33.77 0.99 -17.45
C PHE A 125 -33.48 2.01 -16.33
N SER A 126 -32.24 2.49 -16.19
CA SER A 126 -31.88 3.44 -15.14
C SER A 126 -32.63 4.77 -15.23
N PHE A 127 -33.23 5.09 -16.38
CA PHE A 127 -34.12 6.24 -16.53
C PHE A 127 -35.48 6.06 -15.84
N LEU A 128 -35.89 4.82 -15.52
CA LEU A 128 -37.12 4.51 -14.77
C LEU A 128 -36.92 4.60 -13.25
N ASN A 129 -35.66 4.49 -12.77
CA ASN A 129 -35.29 4.54 -11.35
C ASN A 129 -35.74 5.78 -10.56
N PRO A 130 -35.93 6.98 -11.15
CA PRO A 130 -36.40 8.15 -10.40
C PRO A 130 -37.81 8.00 -9.82
N LEU A 131 -38.62 7.06 -10.34
CA LEU A 131 -39.99 6.80 -9.91
C LEU A 131 -40.12 5.34 -9.47
N SER A 132 -40.91 5.11 -8.42
CA SER A 132 -41.18 3.75 -7.94
C SER A 132 -41.97 2.94 -8.97
N PRO A 133 -41.77 1.60 -9.05
CA PRO A 133 -42.53 0.74 -9.95
C PRO A 133 -44.06 0.88 -9.84
N ASP A 134 -44.56 1.15 -8.63
CA ASP A 134 -45.99 1.37 -8.38
C ASP A 134 -46.52 2.61 -9.10
N ILE A 135 -45.74 3.70 -9.12
CA ILE A 135 -46.11 4.94 -9.83
C ILE A 135 -46.20 4.67 -11.33
N TRP A 136 -45.25 3.91 -11.89
CA TRP A 136 -45.31 3.49 -13.29
C TRP A 136 -46.58 2.66 -13.60
N MET A 137 -46.98 1.77 -12.69
CA MET A 137 -48.22 1.00 -12.82
C MET A 137 -49.46 1.91 -12.77
N TYR A 138 -49.49 2.90 -11.86
CA TYR A 138 -50.58 3.89 -11.80
C TYR A 138 -50.65 4.76 -13.06
N VAL A 139 -49.51 5.14 -13.65
CA VAL A 139 -49.49 5.88 -14.93
C VAL A 139 -50.11 5.04 -16.05
N LEU A 140 -49.76 3.75 -16.15
CA LEU A 140 -50.35 2.85 -17.16
C LEU A 140 -51.87 2.66 -16.95
N LEU A 141 -52.30 2.52 -15.69
CA LEU A 141 -53.71 2.35 -15.33
C LEU A 141 -54.52 3.64 -15.56
N ALA A 142 -53.93 4.81 -15.27
CA ALA A 142 -54.54 6.09 -15.55
C ALA A 142 -54.67 6.33 -17.06
N CYS A 143 -53.62 6.04 -17.85
CA CYS A 143 -53.68 6.15 -19.30
C CYS A 143 -54.79 5.28 -19.90
N THR A 144 -54.86 4.01 -19.50
CA THR A 144 -55.93 3.09 -19.96
C THR A 144 -57.31 3.53 -19.50
N GLY A 145 -57.46 3.97 -18.24
CA GLY A 145 -58.70 4.50 -17.71
C GLY A 145 -59.21 5.72 -18.47
N VAL A 146 -58.33 6.70 -18.75
CA VAL A 146 -58.67 7.90 -19.55
C VAL A 146 -59.08 7.49 -20.97
N SER A 147 -58.34 6.57 -21.62
CA SER A 147 -58.72 6.07 -22.93
C SER A 147 -60.09 5.38 -22.94
N CYS A 148 -60.41 4.58 -21.93
CA CYS A 148 -61.73 3.94 -21.78
C CYS A 148 -62.84 4.97 -21.61
N VAL A 149 -62.65 5.98 -20.76
CA VAL A 149 -63.65 7.05 -20.54
C VAL A 149 -63.87 7.85 -21.83
N LEU A 150 -62.81 8.25 -22.53
CA LEU A 150 -62.92 8.94 -23.81
C LEU A 150 -63.64 8.08 -24.87
N PHE A 151 -63.37 6.78 -24.92
CA PHE A 151 -64.05 5.86 -25.84
C PHE A 151 -65.56 5.78 -25.57
N VAL A 152 -65.96 5.70 -24.30
CA VAL A 152 -67.37 5.70 -23.87
C VAL A 152 -68.03 7.03 -24.24
N ILE A 153 -67.40 8.16 -23.92
CA ILE A 153 -67.92 9.49 -24.27
C ILE A 153 -68.11 9.62 -25.78
N ALA A 154 -67.10 9.25 -26.58
CA ALA A 154 -67.18 9.31 -28.05
C ALA A 154 -68.30 8.42 -28.64
N ARG A 155 -68.71 7.37 -27.92
CA ARG A 155 -69.81 6.48 -28.33
C ARG A 155 -71.20 6.97 -27.92
N PHE A 156 -71.33 7.61 -26.75
CA PHE A 156 -72.61 8.08 -26.23
C PHE A 156 -72.91 9.55 -26.56
N THR A 157 -71.90 10.33 -26.88
CA THR A 157 -72.02 11.69 -27.37
C THR A 157 -71.37 11.76 -28.75
N PRO A 158 -72.07 11.31 -29.81
CA PRO A 158 -71.61 11.61 -31.14
C PRO A 158 -71.67 13.13 -31.29
N LEU A 159 -70.53 13.74 -31.62
CA LEU A 159 -70.52 15.07 -32.21
C LEU A 159 -71.37 15.09 -33.48
#